data_AF-A0A1Y3APY0-F1
#
_entry.id   AF-A0A1Y3APY0-F1
#
_cell.length_a   1.000
_cell.length_b   1.000
_cell.length_c   1.000
_cell.angle_alpha   90.00
_cell.angle_beta   90.00
_cell.angle_gamma   90.00
#
_symmetry.space_group_name_H-M   'P 1'
#
loop_
_entity.id
_entity.type
_entity.pdbx_description
1 polymer ?
#
loop_
_entity_poly.entity_id
_entity_poly.type
_entity_poly.pdbx_seq_one_letter_code
_entity_poly.pdbx_strand_id
1 'polypeptide(L)'
;MATTSLFDESNKTRTDHCQERHNLDAIQIVENELKSQVESYIHKMFDSEDGDPIQMRWVSAYFPFTHPSWELEIKLPRKKSTDVVDDEDLDDSEWLEMLGCGIVEQSILDRDGHSNRIGWALGFGLERLAMLYYSIPDIRLFWTRDTGFFIQFDRLKPFERYQYRPISAYPQKIFDISFWLPVDCVEWSANDVHAIILEIGGHLVEQAHLMDEWIRPKDGRKSNCYRIVYRSHERALTNDEVNQIHNRIEQALVKELNVEIR
;
A
#
# COMPACT_ATOMS: atom_id res chain seq x y z
N MET A 1 -25.17 3.66 -37.69
CA MET A 1 -25.22 3.99 -36.26
C MET A 1 -25.80 5.39 -36.15
N ALA A 2 -26.85 5.58 -35.35
CA ALA A 2 -27.39 6.92 -35.12
C ALA A 2 -26.39 7.71 -34.27
N THR A 3 -25.98 8.88 -34.73
CA THR A 3 -25.11 9.80 -33.99
C THR A 3 -26.00 10.55 -32.99
N THR A 4 -25.97 10.16 -31.72
CA THR A 4 -26.68 10.89 -30.66
C THR A 4 -26.00 12.25 -30.44
N SER A 5 -26.78 13.33 -30.45
CA SER A 5 -26.26 14.65 -30.09
C SER A 5 -25.92 14.68 -28.60
N LEU A 6 -24.76 15.22 -28.24
CA LEU A 6 -24.36 15.39 -26.83
C LEU A 6 -25.27 16.38 -26.09
N PHE A 7 -25.74 17.39 -26.81
CA PHE A 7 -26.50 18.51 -26.25
C PHE A 7 -27.90 18.56 -26.85
N ASP A 8 -28.85 18.92 -26.00
CA ASP A 8 -30.23 19.24 -26.34
C ASP A 8 -30.54 20.66 -25.85
N GLU A 9 -30.51 21.63 -26.77
CA GLU A 9 -30.79 23.02 -26.45
C GLU A 9 -32.24 23.27 -25.99
N SER A 10 -33.16 22.32 -26.18
CA SER A 10 -34.51 22.40 -25.62
C SER A 10 -34.56 22.05 -24.12
N ASN A 11 -33.56 21.32 -23.61
CA ASN A 11 -33.43 21.02 -22.19
C ASN A 11 -32.97 22.27 -21.42
N LYS A 12 -33.89 22.92 -20.73
CA LYS A 12 -33.63 24.12 -19.90
C LYS A 12 -33.61 23.85 -18.40
N THR A 13 -33.82 22.60 -17.98
CA THR A 13 -34.07 22.28 -16.58
C THR A 13 -33.12 21.18 -16.11
N ARG A 14 -32.39 21.47 -15.03
CA ARG A 14 -31.61 20.47 -14.31
C ARG A 14 -32.54 19.48 -13.60
N THR A 15 -32.22 18.19 -13.70
CA THR A 15 -32.89 17.10 -12.98
C THR A 15 -31.87 16.29 -12.20
N ASP A 16 -32.31 15.34 -11.37
CA ASP A 16 -31.39 14.46 -10.61
C ASP A 16 -30.50 13.59 -11.51
N HIS A 17 -30.82 13.47 -12.80
CA HIS A 17 -30.13 12.60 -13.74
C HIS A 17 -29.38 13.37 -14.85
N CYS A 18 -29.60 14.68 -14.99
CA CYS A 18 -29.10 15.42 -16.14
C CYS A 18 -28.94 16.91 -15.84
N GLN A 19 -27.86 17.51 -16.33
CA GLN A 19 -27.69 18.97 -16.31
C GLN A 19 -28.55 19.61 -17.41
N GLU A 20 -28.83 20.90 -17.28
CA GLU A 20 -29.40 21.70 -18.35
C GLU A 20 -28.53 21.62 -19.64
N ARG A 21 -29.16 21.75 -20.82
CA ARG A 21 -28.54 21.64 -22.15
C ARG A 21 -27.99 20.26 -22.53
N HIS A 22 -27.80 19.33 -21.59
CA HIS A 22 -27.35 17.98 -21.90
C HIS A 22 -28.50 17.15 -22.48
N ASN A 23 -28.17 16.27 -23.43
CA ASN A 23 -29.08 15.26 -23.93
C ASN A 23 -29.06 14.05 -22.98
N LEU A 24 -30.23 13.60 -22.51
CA LEU A 24 -30.33 12.53 -21.53
C LEU A 24 -29.74 11.19 -22.03
N ASP A 25 -29.91 10.85 -23.31
CA ASP A 25 -29.37 9.62 -23.89
C ASP A 25 -27.84 9.65 -23.92
N ALA A 26 -27.25 10.82 -24.24
CA ALA A 26 -25.81 11.01 -24.20
C ALA A 26 -25.27 10.86 -22.77
N ILE A 27 -25.97 11.42 -21.79
CA ILE A 27 -25.62 11.31 -20.37
C ILE A 27 -25.67 9.86 -19.88
N GLN A 28 -26.69 9.08 -20.27
CA GLN A 28 -26.77 7.68 -19.91
C GLN A 28 -25.58 6.86 -20.46
N ILE A 29 -25.11 7.18 -21.67
CA ILE A 29 -23.92 6.54 -22.26
C ILE A 29 -22.66 6.88 -21.44
N VAL A 30 -22.47 8.16 -21.13
CA VAL A 30 -21.31 8.64 -20.35
C VAL A 30 -21.31 8.08 -18.93
N GLU A 31 -22.47 8.02 -18.28
CA GLU A 31 -22.64 7.38 -16.97
C GLU A 31 -22.26 5.90 -17.02
N ASN A 32 -22.78 5.16 -18.00
CA ASN A 32 -22.50 3.72 -18.14
C ASN A 32 -21.01 3.48 -18.40
N GLU A 33 -20.36 4.31 -19.21
CA GLU A 33 -18.92 4.22 -19.44
C GLU A 33 -18.12 4.46 -18.16
N LEU A 34 -18.43 5.54 -17.42
CA LEU A 34 -17.78 5.84 -16.13
C LEU A 34 -17.93 4.68 -15.15
N LYS A 35 -19.16 4.21 -14.92
CA LYS A 35 -19.44 3.17 -13.94
C LYS A 35 -18.78 1.84 -14.33
N SER A 36 -18.85 1.46 -15.60
CA SER A 36 -18.22 0.24 -16.10
C SER A 36 -16.70 0.27 -15.98
N GLN A 37 -16.05 1.40 -16.23
CA GLN A 37 -14.59 1.53 -16.06
C GLN A 37 -14.19 1.39 -14.59
N VAL A 38 -14.92 2.05 -13.70
CA VAL A 38 -14.68 1.97 -12.25
C VAL A 38 -14.86 0.54 -11.74
N GLU A 39 -15.98 -0.10 -12.06
CA GLU A 39 -16.25 -1.50 -11.69
C GLU A 39 -15.16 -2.43 -12.23
N SER A 40 -14.69 -2.21 -13.47
CA SER A 40 -13.60 -3.00 -14.05
C SER A 40 -12.29 -2.85 -13.25
N TYR A 41 -11.96 -1.65 -12.78
CA TYR A 41 -10.78 -1.44 -11.95
C TYR A 41 -10.90 -2.13 -10.60
N ILE A 42 -12.06 -2.03 -9.94
CA ILE A 42 -12.30 -2.68 -8.65
C ILE A 42 -12.27 -4.20 -8.79
N HIS A 43 -12.93 -4.78 -9.79
CA HIS A 43 -12.86 -6.22 -10.04
C HIS A 43 -11.44 -6.70 -10.29
N LYS A 44 -10.66 -6.02 -11.15
CA LYS A 44 -9.24 -6.34 -11.37
C LYS A 44 -8.41 -6.24 -10.09
N MET A 45 -8.77 -5.32 -9.20
CA MET A 45 -8.06 -5.11 -7.93
C MET A 45 -8.53 -6.03 -6.81
N PHE A 46 -9.74 -6.59 -6.80
CA PHE A 46 -10.24 -7.27 -5.59
C PHE A 46 -10.77 -8.67 -5.84
N ASP A 47 -11.16 -9.01 -7.06
CA ASP A 47 -11.56 -10.37 -7.34
C ASP A 47 -10.33 -11.30 -7.26
N SER A 48 -10.57 -12.49 -6.71
CA SER A 48 -9.61 -13.60 -6.64
C SER A 48 -10.17 -14.79 -7.39
N GLU A 49 -9.32 -15.61 -7.99
CA GLU A 49 -9.75 -16.79 -8.76
C GLU A 49 -10.60 -17.78 -7.93
N ASP A 50 -10.37 -17.84 -6.62
CA ASP A 50 -11.02 -18.79 -5.69
C ASP A 50 -12.09 -18.15 -4.78
N GLY A 51 -12.43 -16.88 -4.99
CA GLY A 51 -13.32 -16.11 -4.10
C GLY A 51 -14.60 -15.64 -4.78
N ASP A 52 -15.62 -15.33 -3.97
CA ASP A 52 -16.80 -14.64 -4.48
C ASP A 52 -16.40 -13.24 -5.00
N PRO A 53 -17.00 -12.77 -6.12
CA PRO A 53 -16.76 -11.43 -6.60
C PRO A 53 -17.07 -10.39 -5.54
N ILE A 54 -16.27 -9.32 -5.52
CA ILE A 54 -16.49 -8.24 -4.56
C ILE A 54 -17.86 -7.58 -4.77
N GLN A 55 -18.60 -7.37 -3.68
CA GLN A 55 -19.90 -6.73 -3.75
C GLN A 55 -19.74 -5.20 -3.72
N MET A 56 -20.39 -4.55 -4.67
CA MET A 56 -20.34 -3.11 -4.89
C MET A 56 -21.75 -2.53 -4.96
N ARG A 57 -21.90 -1.27 -4.55
CA ARG A 57 -23.12 -0.50 -4.80
C ARG A 57 -22.79 0.95 -5.13
N TRP A 58 -23.62 1.54 -5.99
CA TRP A 58 -23.59 2.96 -6.31
C TRP A 58 -24.55 3.72 -5.42
N VAL A 59 -24.07 4.78 -4.78
CA VAL A 59 -24.87 5.68 -3.95
C VAL A 59 -24.92 7.04 -4.62
N SER A 60 -26.10 7.66 -4.70
CA SER A 60 -26.23 9.02 -5.22
C SER A 60 -25.57 9.99 -4.26
N ALA A 61 -24.73 10.89 -4.78
CA ALA A 61 -23.96 11.84 -4.00
C ALA A 61 -24.08 13.25 -4.60
N TYR A 62 -23.53 14.24 -3.90
CA TYR A 62 -23.45 15.62 -4.39
C TYR A 62 -22.01 16.12 -4.29
N PHE A 63 -21.47 16.56 -5.43
CA PHE A 63 -20.20 17.28 -5.50
C PHE A 63 -20.40 18.58 -6.29
N PRO A 64 -19.82 19.72 -5.87
CA PRO A 64 -20.01 21.00 -6.56
C PRO A 64 -19.50 21.08 -8.00
N PHE A 65 -18.70 20.09 -8.44
CA PHE A 65 -18.03 20.07 -9.73
C PHE A 65 -18.49 18.94 -10.65
N THR A 66 -19.43 18.10 -10.21
CA THR A 66 -20.03 17.03 -11.02
C THR A 66 -21.54 16.91 -10.77
N HIS A 67 -22.31 16.63 -11.82
CA HIS A 67 -23.74 16.34 -11.76
C HIS A 67 -24.21 15.54 -12.98
N PRO A 68 -24.97 14.45 -12.82
CA PRO A 68 -25.15 13.69 -11.58
C PRO A 68 -23.83 13.16 -11.01
N SER A 69 -23.86 12.83 -9.72
CA SER A 69 -22.71 12.40 -8.93
C SER A 69 -23.02 11.13 -8.16
N TRP A 70 -21.99 10.30 -7.97
CA TRP A 70 -22.10 9.02 -7.27
C TRP A 70 -20.88 8.74 -6.42
N GLU A 71 -21.10 7.92 -5.40
CA GLU A 71 -20.05 7.22 -4.66
C GLU A 71 -20.14 5.73 -4.97
N LEU A 72 -18.99 5.06 -5.04
CA LEU A 72 -18.93 3.61 -5.05
C LEU A 72 -18.58 3.12 -3.65
N GLU A 73 -19.43 2.26 -3.10
CA GLU A 73 -19.17 1.58 -1.83
C GLU A 73 -18.92 0.09 -2.06
N ILE A 74 -18.00 -0.47 -1.27
CA ILE A 74 -17.65 -1.89 -1.26
C ILE A 74 -18.15 -2.51 0.05
N LYS A 75 -18.74 -3.71 -0.03
CA LYS A 75 -19.14 -4.47 1.15
C LYS A 75 -17.90 -5.09 1.82
N LEU A 76 -17.69 -4.82 3.10
CA LEU A 76 -16.59 -5.44 3.84
C LEU A 76 -16.90 -6.90 4.15
N PRO A 77 -15.91 -7.81 4.08
CA PRO A 77 -16.07 -9.18 4.56
C PRO A 77 -16.36 -9.17 6.06
N ARG A 78 -17.31 -10.00 6.52
CA ARG A 78 -17.57 -10.19 7.96
C ARG A 78 -16.25 -10.54 8.66
N LYS A 79 -15.85 -9.74 9.65
CA LYS A 79 -14.88 -10.21 10.64
C LYS A 79 -15.59 -11.35 11.40
N LYS A 80 -15.05 -12.57 11.34
CA LYS A 80 -15.45 -13.59 12.32
C LYS A 80 -15.04 -13.04 13.68
N SER A 81 -15.99 -12.47 14.40
CA SER A 81 -15.78 -12.13 15.81
C SER A 81 -15.47 -13.43 16.55
N THR A 82 -14.38 -13.45 17.31
CA THR A 82 -14.08 -14.54 18.23
C THR A 82 -14.93 -14.48 19.50
N ASP A 83 -15.71 -13.40 19.69
CA ASP A 83 -16.31 -13.06 20.98
C ASP A 83 -17.69 -12.40 20.84
N VAL A 84 -18.66 -12.97 20.13
CA VAL A 84 -20.09 -12.73 20.43
C VAL A 84 -20.98 -13.88 19.97
N VAL A 85 -22.06 -14.08 20.74
CA VAL A 85 -23.14 -15.06 20.58
C VAL A 85 -23.77 -14.95 19.19
N ASP A 86 -23.99 -16.11 18.56
CA ASP A 86 -24.74 -16.29 17.31
C ASP A 86 -26.14 -15.66 17.44
N ASP A 87 -26.30 -14.44 16.93
CA ASP A 87 -27.60 -13.85 16.60
C ASP A 87 -27.69 -13.86 15.07
N GLU A 88 -28.44 -14.84 14.52
CA GLU A 88 -28.45 -15.18 13.09
C GLU A 88 -29.08 -14.09 12.19
N ASP A 89 -29.73 -13.07 12.76
CA ASP A 89 -30.65 -12.17 12.04
C ASP A 89 -30.18 -10.71 11.84
N LEU A 90 -28.92 -10.35 12.15
CA LEU A 90 -28.39 -9.00 11.90
C LEU A 90 -27.33 -9.00 10.78
N ASP A 91 -27.70 -8.53 9.58
CA ASP A 91 -26.79 -8.23 8.46
C ASP A 91 -25.91 -7.02 8.79
N ASP A 92 -24.98 -7.19 9.72
CA ASP A 92 -24.04 -6.16 10.21
C ASP A 92 -22.85 -5.93 9.25
N SER A 93 -23.08 -6.11 7.95
CA SER A 93 -22.06 -5.90 6.93
C SER A 93 -21.89 -4.41 6.65
N GLU A 94 -20.75 -3.86 7.07
CA GLU A 94 -20.40 -2.45 6.82
C GLU A 94 -20.08 -2.21 5.35
N TRP A 95 -20.65 -1.15 4.78
CA TRP A 95 -20.32 -0.66 3.44
C TRP A 95 -19.32 0.48 3.56
N LEU A 96 -18.23 0.38 2.81
CA LEU A 96 -17.14 1.33 2.84
C LEU A 96 -17.06 2.09 1.52
N GLU A 97 -17.24 3.41 1.58
CA GLU A 97 -17.06 4.34 0.45
C GLU A 97 -15.62 4.31 -0.07
N MET A 98 -15.42 4.11 -1.37
CA MET A 98 -14.09 3.96 -1.98
C MET A 98 -13.66 5.14 -2.86
N LEU A 99 -14.64 5.79 -3.49
CA LEU A 99 -14.43 6.90 -4.41
C LEU A 99 -15.71 7.71 -4.56
N GLY A 100 -15.52 8.99 -4.93
CA GLY A 100 -16.57 9.83 -5.51
C GLY A 100 -16.31 10.05 -7.01
N CYS A 101 -17.37 10.11 -7.80
CA CYS A 101 -17.30 10.39 -9.23
C CYS A 101 -18.57 11.08 -9.74
N GLY A 102 -18.54 11.52 -11.00
CA GLY A 102 -19.72 12.05 -11.66
C GLY A 102 -19.40 12.67 -13.01
N ILE A 103 -20.44 13.18 -13.65
CA ILE A 103 -20.31 13.89 -14.93
C ILE A 103 -19.93 15.34 -14.64
N VAL A 104 -18.84 15.84 -15.22
CA VAL A 104 -18.30 17.17 -14.93
C VAL A 104 -19.35 18.25 -15.22
N GLU A 105 -19.46 19.22 -14.32
CA GLU A 105 -20.30 20.41 -14.51
C GLU A 105 -19.94 21.11 -15.83
N GLN A 106 -20.91 21.29 -16.73
CA GLN A 106 -20.66 21.83 -18.07
C GLN A 106 -20.05 23.23 -18.02
N SER A 107 -20.41 24.02 -17.01
CA SER A 107 -19.86 25.36 -16.79
C SER A 107 -18.33 25.37 -16.57
N ILE A 108 -17.76 24.27 -16.07
CA ILE A 108 -16.31 24.10 -15.90
C ILE A 108 -15.66 23.90 -17.27
N LEU A 109 -16.22 23.01 -18.10
CA LEU A 109 -15.73 22.74 -19.45
C LEU A 109 -15.87 23.97 -20.36
N ASP A 110 -16.99 24.68 -20.26
CA ASP A 110 -17.26 25.90 -21.02
C ASP A 110 -16.20 26.98 -20.71
N ARG A 111 -15.82 27.14 -19.43
CA ARG A 111 -14.81 28.11 -19.00
C ARG A 111 -13.41 27.78 -19.52
N ASP A 112 -13.11 26.50 -19.75
CA ASP A 112 -11.83 26.03 -20.28
C ASP A 112 -11.80 25.95 -21.83
N GLY A 113 -12.87 26.39 -22.50
CA GLY A 113 -12.97 26.37 -23.96
C GLY A 113 -13.33 25.00 -24.55
N HIS A 114 -13.88 24.10 -23.73
CA HIS A 114 -14.29 22.74 -24.10
C HIS A 114 -15.82 22.59 -24.16
N SER A 115 -16.52 23.61 -24.67
CA SER A 115 -17.99 23.70 -24.63
C SER A 115 -18.74 22.70 -25.50
N ASN A 116 -18.05 21.98 -26.38
CA ASN A 116 -18.61 20.93 -27.23
C ASN A 116 -18.31 19.52 -26.71
N ARG A 117 -17.93 19.38 -25.43
CA ARG A 117 -17.59 18.11 -24.80
C ARG A 117 -18.40 17.89 -23.53
N ILE A 118 -18.59 16.62 -23.23
CA ILE A 118 -19.05 16.09 -21.95
C ILE A 118 -17.93 15.18 -21.44
N GLY A 119 -17.67 15.20 -20.14
CA GLY A 119 -16.66 14.35 -19.52
C GLY A 119 -17.10 13.91 -18.13
N TRP A 120 -16.44 12.88 -17.62
CA TRP A 120 -16.59 12.43 -16.24
C TRP A 120 -15.29 12.65 -15.47
N ALA A 121 -15.42 12.74 -14.15
CA ALA A 121 -14.30 12.80 -13.23
C ALA A 121 -14.53 11.82 -12.08
N LEU A 122 -13.45 11.30 -11.51
CA LEU A 122 -13.47 10.41 -10.36
C LEU A 122 -12.28 10.70 -9.45
N GLY A 123 -12.41 10.37 -8.17
CA GLY A 123 -11.35 10.50 -7.17
C GLY A 123 -11.33 9.29 -6.24
N PHE A 124 -10.24 8.52 -6.29
CA PHE A 124 -10.02 7.39 -5.39
C PHE A 124 -9.36 7.82 -4.08
N GLY A 125 -9.83 7.27 -2.96
CA GLY A 125 -9.07 7.30 -1.71
C GLY A 125 -7.99 6.22 -1.72
N LEU A 126 -6.76 6.57 -2.11
CA LEU A 126 -5.66 5.61 -2.24
C LEU A 126 -5.35 4.89 -0.91
N GLU A 127 -5.36 5.60 0.21
CA GLU A 127 -5.13 5.03 1.54
C GLU A 127 -6.20 3.99 1.87
N ARG A 128 -7.46 4.28 1.56
CA ARG A 128 -8.58 3.37 1.85
C ARG A 128 -8.54 2.14 0.96
N LEU A 129 -8.24 2.31 -0.33
CA LEU A 129 -7.96 1.20 -1.25
C LEU A 129 -6.82 0.33 -0.74
N ALA A 130 -5.69 0.94 -0.35
CA ALA A 130 -4.53 0.21 0.16
C ALA A 130 -4.83 -0.50 1.47
N MET A 131 -5.59 0.13 2.38
CA MET A 131 -6.03 -0.50 3.62
C MET A 131 -6.86 -1.75 3.37
N LEU A 132 -7.82 -1.70 2.45
CA LEU A 132 -8.61 -2.86 2.09
C LEU A 132 -7.76 -3.92 1.37
N TYR A 133 -7.01 -3.51 0.35
CA TYR A 133 -6.25 -4.40 -0.53
C TYR A 133 -5.13 -5.14 0.21
N TYR A 134 -4.41 -4.46 1.11
CA TYR A 134 -3.31 -5.02 1.88
C TYR A 134 -3.72 -5.42 3.31
N SER A 135 -4.99 -5.28 3.70
CA SER A 135 -5.45 -5.50 5.09
C SER A 135 -4.71 -4.65 6.13
N ILE A 136 -4.39 -3.40 5.80
CA ILE A 136 -3.72 -2.47 6.74
C ILE A 136 -4.80 -1.92 7.70
N PRO A 137 -4.64 -2.13 9.03
CA PRO A 137 -5.71 -1.85 9.99
C PRO A 137 -5.85 -0.37 10.37
N ASP A 138 -4.82 0.45 10.09
CA ASP A 138 -4.75 1.84 10.56
C ASP A 138 -4.02 2.73 9.55
N ILE A 139 -4.68 3.82 9.13
CA ILE A 139 -4.14 4.81 8.18
C ILE A 139 -2.84 5.46 8.67
N ARG A 140 -2.61 5.54 9.98
CA ARG A 140 -1.39 6.14 10.56
C ARG A 140 -0.15 5.34 10.20
N LEU A 141 -0.29 4.06 9.84
CA LEU A 141 0.83 3.23 9.38
C LEU A 141 1.45 3.75 8.09
N PHE A 142 0.71 4.43 7.20
CA PHE A 142 1.29 5.06 6.01
C PHE A 142 2.28 6.18 6.34
N TRP A 143 2.20 6.74 7.56
CA TRP A 143 3.04 7.83 8.04
C TRP A 143 4.09 7.37 9.05
N THR A 144 4.18 6.05 9.31
CA THR A 144 5.19 5.50 10.20
C THR A 144 6.59 5.68 9.61
N ARG A 145 7.61 5.79 10.47
CA ARG A 145 9.02 5.71 10.06
C ARG A 145 9.63 4.34 10.32
N ASP A 146 8.79 3.38 10.71
CA ASP A 146 9.20 2.03 11.05
C ASP A 146 9.61 1.24 9.81
N THR A 147 10.86 0.82 9.75
CA THR A 147 11.39 0.06 8.60
C THR A 147 10.69 -1.29 8.44
N GLY A 148 10.09 -1.85 9.49
CA GLY A 148 9.31 -3.09 9.44
C GLY A 148 8.03 -2.97 8.62
N PHE A 149 7.47 -1.77 8.48
CA PHE A 149 6.33 -1.52 7.59
C PHE A 149 6.79 -1.45 6.12
N PHE A 150 7.77 -0.60 5.83
CA PHE A 150 8.21 -0.34 4.44
C PHE A 150 8.72 -1.59 3.71
N ILE A 151 9.50 -2.43 4.39
CA ILE A 151 10.13 -3.60 3.77
C ILE A 151 9.12 -4.65 3.30
N GLN A 152 7.92 -4.66 3.87
CA GLN A 152 6.84 -5.56 3.46
C GLN A 152 6.32 -5.25 2.04
N PHE A 153 6.48 -4.01 1.58
CA PHE A 153 5.95 -3.54 0.31
C PHE A 153 7.04 -3.22 -0.73
N ASP A 154 8.31 -3.09 -0.32
CA ASP A 154 9.45 -2.68 -1.17
C ASP A 154 9.65 -3.54 -2.44
N ARG A 155 9.35 -4.84 -2.35
CA ARG A 155 9.60 -5.81 -3.43
C ARG A 155 8.34 -6.31 -4.14
N LEU A 156 7.18 -5.76 -3.80
CA LEU A 156 5.92 -6.18 -4.41
C LEU A 156 5.84 -5.69 -5.86
N LYS A 157 5.44 -6.59 -6.76
CA LYS A 157 5.10 -6.22 -8.13
C LYS A 157 3.71 -5.58 -8.18
N PRO A 158 3.41 -4.78 -9.22
CA PRO A 158 2.06 -4.30 -9.44
C PRO A 158 1.06 -5.46 -9.43
N PHE A 159 -0.04 -5.30 -8.69
CA PHE A 159 -1.10 -6.29 -8.52
C PHE A 159 -0.71 -7.60 -7.79
N GLU A 160 0.48 -7.65 -7.20
CA GLU A 160 0.86 -8.77 -6.33
C GLU A 160 0.04 -8.73 -5.04
N ARG A 161 -0.67 -9.83 -4.75
CA ARG A 161 -1.47 -9.99 -3.55
C ARG A 161 -0.55 -10.16 -2.34
N TYR A 162 -0.64 -9.24 -1.40
CA TYR A 162 0.10 -9.29 -0.15
C TYR A 162 -0.81 -8.89 1.01
N GLN A 163 -0.69 -9.60 2.14
CA GLN A 163 -1.39 -9.24 3.36
C GLN A 163 -0.39 -8.66 4.35
N TYR A 164 -0.65 -7.43 4.79
CA TYR A 164 0.13 -6.74 5.80
C TYR A 164 0.27 -7.60 7.06
N ARG A 165 1.51 -7.70 7.55
CA ARG A 165 1.85 -8.35 8.80
C ARG A 165 2.08 -7.29 9.87
N PRO A 166 1.35 -7.34 11.01
CA PRO A 166 1.55 -6.39 12.09
C PRO A 166 3.01 -6.35 12.56
N ILE A 167 3.57 -5.14 12.56
CA ILE A 167 4.87 -4.87 13.17
C ILE A 167 4.73 -4.79 14.70
N SER A 168 5.84 -5.05 15.41
CA SER A 168 5.82 -4.94 16.88
C SER A 168 5.65 -3.49 17.34
N ALA A 169 4.87 -3.30 18.40
CA ALA A 169 4.63 -2.00 19.02
C ALA A 169 5.84 -1.46 19.81
N TYR A 170 6.87 -2.29 20.02
CA TYR A 170 8.07 -1.92 20.76
C TYR A 170 9.09 -1.20 19.87
N PRO A 171 9.93 -0.30 20.41
CA PRO A 171 10.86 0.50 19.61
C PRO A 171 11.99 -0.35 19.01
N GLN A 172 12.45 0.03 17.81
CA GLN A 172 13.68 -0.48 17.19
C GLN A 172 14.93 -0.01 17.92
N LYS A 173 15.96 -0.86 17.90
CA LYS A 173 17.33 -0.52 18.27
C LYS A 173 18.21 -0.80 17.06
N ILE A 174 18.85 0.22 16.52
CA ILE A 174 19.63 0.15 15.29
C ILE A 174 21.11 0.25 15.64
N PHE A 175 21.90 -0.72 15.18
CA PHE A 175 23.35 -0.74 15.35
C PHE A 175 24.01 -1.10 14.02
N ASP A 176 25.15 -0.49 13.75
CA ASP A 176 25.92 -0.73 12.53
C ASP A 176 27.20 -1.50 12.89
N ILE A 177 27.53 -2.56 12.14
CA ILE A 177 28.82 -3.27 12.23
C ILE A 177 29.58 -2.99 10.94
N SER A 178 30.79 -2.43 11.07
CA SER A 178 31.73 -2.30 9.97
C SER A 178 32.89 -3.28 10.14
N PHE A 179 33.31 -3.91 9.06
CA PHE A 179 34.47 -4.79 9.07
C PHE A 179 35.18 -4.85 7.73
N TRP A 180 36.48 -5.11 7.78
CA TRP A 180 37.28 -5.42 6.61
C TRP A 180 37.21 -6.91 6.27
N LEU A 181 37.07 -7.21 4.99
CA LEU A 181 37.22 -8.57 4.49
C LEU A 181 38.71 -9.01 4.54
N PRO A 182 38.97 -10.33 4.62
CA PRO A 182 40.33 -10.87 4.51
C PRO A 182 41.00 -10.43 3.19
N VAL A 183 42.31 -10.17 3.22
CA VAL A 183 43.07 -9.63 2.07
C VAL A 183 43.06 -10.62 0.88
N ASP A 184 43.09 -11.92 1.16
CA ASP A 184 43.11 -12.99 0.16
C ASP A 184 41.72 -13.58 -0.13
N CYS A 185 40.65 -12.86 0.24
CA CYS A 185 39.28 -13.34 0.04
C CYS A 185 38.90 -13.29 -1.45
N VAL A 186 38.98 -14.44 -2.13
CA VAL A 186 38.61 -14.60 -3.55
C VAL A 186 37.09 -14.71 -3.71
N GLU A 187 36.42 -15.35 -2.75
CA GLU A 187 34.96 -15.49 -2.68
C GLU A 187 34.47 -15.11 -1.29
N TRP A 188 33.58 -14.12 -1.22
CA TRP A 188 32.84 -13.75 -0.02
C TRP A 188 31.35 -13.77 -0.36
N SER A 189 30.54 -14.29 0.56
CA SER A 189 29.10 -14.35 0.42
C SER A 189 28.43 -13.47 1.49
N ALA A 190 27.62 -12.51 1.03
CA ALA A 190 26.75 -11.73 1.91
C ALA A 190 25.82 -12.62 2.75
N ASN A 191 25.49 -13.81 2.25
CA ASN A 191 24.64 -14.77 2.95
C ASN A 191 25.32 -15.36 4.18
N ASP A 192 26.65 -15.52 4.19
CA ASP A 192 27.38 -16.08 5.33
C ASP A 192 27.35 -15.11 6.51
N VAL A 193 27.55 -13.81 6.22
CA VAL A 193 27.40 -12.74 7.21
C VAL A 193 25.97 -12.71 7.75
N HIS A 194 24.98 -12.79 6.85
CA HIS A 194 23.58 -12.79 7.22
C HIS A 194 23.21 -14.01 8.09
N ALA A 195 23.74 -15.19 7.76
CA ALA A 195 23.52 -16.43 8.52
C ALA A 195 24.05 -16.29 9.96
N ILE A 196 25.28 -15.79 10.15
CA ILE A 196 25.85 -15.56 11.48
C ILE A 196 25.03 -14.55 12.29
N ILE A 197 24.61 -13.44 11.66
CA ILE A 197 23.77 -12.42 12.32
C ILE A 197 22.46 -13.05 12.80
N LEU A 198 21.78 -13.83 11.96
CA LEU A 198 20.51 -14.47 12.32
C LEU A 198 20.68 -15.60 13.33
N GLU A 199 21.74 -16.40 13.24
CA GLU A 199 21.99 -17.51 14.17
C GLU A 199 22.21 -17.00 15.60
N ILE A 200 23.00 -15.94 15.76
CA ILE A 200 23.34 -15.39 17.08
C ILE A 200 22.26 -14.45 17.59
N GLY A 201 21.72 -13.60 16.71
CA GLY A 201 20.68 -12.64 17.03
C GLY A 201 19.31 -13.27 17.26
N GLY A 202 19.06 -14.43 16.62
CA GLY A 202 17.82 -15.17 16.73
C GLY A 202 16.60 -14.31 16.42
N HIS A 203 15.54 -14.49 17.22
CA HIS A 203 14.27 -13.77 17.08
C HIS A 203 14.33 -12.26 17.43
N LEU A 204 15.47 -11.77 17.94
CA LEU A 204 15.64 -10.37 18.29
C LEU A 204 16.18 -9.52 17.14
N VAL A 205 16.77 -10.14 16.12
CA VAL A 205 17.14 -9.45 14.89
C VAL A 205 15.92 -9.41 13.98
N GLU A 206 15.38 -8.21 13.80
CA GLU A 206 14.27 -7.97 12.87
C GLU A 206 14.79 -7.89 11.43
N GLN A 207 15.94 -7.21 11.23
CA GLN A 207 16.50 -6.96 9.90
C GLN A 207 18.03 -6.87 9.94
N ALA A 208 18.68 -7.25 8.85
CA ALA A 208 20.12 -7.07 8.65
C ALA A 208 20.39 -6.69 7.19
N HIS A 209 20.91 -5.48 6.97
CA HIS A 209 21.10 -4.89 5.64
C HIS A 209 22.56 -4.49 5.42
N LEU A 210 23.11 -4.83 4.26
CA LEU A 210 24.37 -4.25 3.79
C LEU A 210 24.10 -2.81 3.36
N MET A 211 24.67 -1.85 4.08
CA MET A 211 24.46 -0.42 3.85
C MET A 211 25.50 0.21 2.93
N ASP A 212 26.75 -0.23 3.06
CA ASP A 212 27.87 0.33 2.32
C ASP A 212 28.94 -0.73 2.05
N GLU A 213 29.58 -0.59 0.88
CA GLU A 213 30.73 -1.36 0.45
C GLU A 213 31.81 -0.38 -0.01
N TRP A 214 32.95 -0.38 0.67
CA TRP A 214 34.04 0.54 0.39
C TRP A 214 35.34 -0.19 0.11
N ILE A 215 36.07 0.26 -0.91
CA ILE A 215 37.38 -0.30 -1.28
C ILE A 215 38.46 0.72 -0.95
N ARG A 216 39.44 0.29 -0.16
CA ARG A 216 40.57 1.13 0.23
C ARG A 216 41.51 1.37 -0.95
N PRO A 217 41.75 2.64 -1.36
CA PRO A 217 42.59 2.92 -2.53
C PRO A 217 44.05 2.48 -2.40
N LYS A 218 44.56 2.41 -1.16
CA LYS A 218 45.98 2.14 -0.89
C LYS A 218 46.38 0.69 -1.14
N ASP A 219 45.52 -0.26 -0.79
CA ASP A 219 45.83 -1.70 -0.80
C ASP A 219 44.68 -2.57 -1.34
N GLY A 220 43.60 -1.96 -1.83
CA GLY A 220 42.46 -2.66 -2.43
C GLY A 220 41.56 -3.40 -1.43
N ARG A 221 41.78 -3.25 -0.12
CA ARG A 221 41.00 -3.99 0.89
C ARG A 221 39.55 -3.50 0.92
N LYS A 222 38.61 -4.45 0.87
CA LYS A 222 37.17 -4.18 0.94
C LYS A 222 36.69 -4.09 2.39
N SER A 223 35.83 -3.13 2.67
CA SER A 223 35.12 -2.92 3.93
C SER A 223 33.63 -2.97 3.65
N ASN A 224 32.89 -3.70 4.49
CA ASN A 224 31.44 -3.74 4.43
C ASN A 224 30.87 -3.14 5.72
N CYS A 225 29.76 -2.42 5.61
CA CYS A 225 29.00 -1.92 6.74
C CYS A 225 27.60 -2.52 6.72
N TYR A 226 27.24 -3.25 7.76
CA TYR A 226 25.92 -3.82 7.95
C TYR A 226 25.15 -3.05 9.01
N ARG A 227 23.90 -2.71 8.72
CA ARG A 227 22.93 -2.21 9.70
C ARG A 227 22.07 -3.35 10.20
N ILE A 228 22.10 -3.57 11.50
CA ILE A 228 21.29 -4.58 12.19
C ILE A 228 20.22 -3.87 13.01
N VAL A 229 18.97 -4.25 12.77
CA VAL A 229 17.80 -3.72 13.45
C VAL A 229 17.32 -4.77 14.45
N TYR A 230 17.40 -4.44 15.73
CA TYR A 230 16.94 -5.29 16.82
C TYR A 230 15.58 -4.83 17.31
N ARG A 231 14.66 -5.79 17.48
CA ARG A 231 13.34 -5.56 18.08
C ARG A 231 12.79 -6.86 18.65
N SER A 232 12.11 -6.78 19.79
CA SER A 232 11.31 -7.87 20.35
C SER A 232 9.82 -7.63 20.08
N HIS A 233 9.07 -8.72 19.90
CA HIS A 233 7.60 -8.69 19.81
C HIS A 233 6.91 -8.70 21.17
N GLU A 234 7.65 -8.89 22.27
CA GLU A 234 7.10 -9.10 23.61
C GLU A 234 7.43 -7.98 24.60
N ARG A 235 8.54 -7.26 24.38
CA ARG A 235 8.98 -6.18 25.28
C ARG A 235 9.91 -5.18 24.59
N ALA A 236 10.10 -4.02 25.24
CA ALA A 236 11.14 -3.08 24.82
C ALA A 236 12.53 -3.64 25.14
N LEU A 237 13.47 -3.42 24.21
CA LEU A 237 14.88 -3.79 24.39
C LEU A 237 15.69 -2.64 25.01
N THR A 238 16.51 -2.97 25.99
CA THR A 238 17.54 -2.13 26.60
C THR A 238 18.78 -2.06 25.69
N ASN A 239 19.63 -1.05 25.88
CA ASN A 239 20.88 -0.98 25.11
C ASN A 239 21.86 -2.09 25.51
N ASP A 240 21.91 -2.43 26.80
CA ASP A 240 22.89 -3.40 27.33
C ASP A 240 22.66 -4.81 26.79
N GLU A 241 21.40 -5.25 26.69
CA GLU A 241 21.11 -6.57 26.10
C GLU A 241 21.43 -6.62 24.60
N VAL A 242 21.15 -5.54 23.87
CA VAL A 242 21.46 -5.47 22.43
C VAL A 242 22.97 -5.45 22.23
N ASN A 243 23.71 -4.68 23.02
CA ASN A 243 25.18 -4.66 23.00
C ASN A 243 25.78 -6.05 23.24
N GLN A 244 25.25 -6.83 24.18
CA GLN A 244 25.74 -8.19 24.44
C GLN A 244 25.57 -9.10 23.23
N ILE A 245 24.43 -9.01 22.54
CA ILE A 245 24.18 -9.80 21.33
C ILE A 245 25.05 -9.29 20.17
N HIS A 246 25.15 -7.98 20.00
CA HIS A 246 25.95 -7.34 18.96
C HIS A 246 27.43 -7.72 19.06
N ASN A 247 28.00 -7.66 20.26
CA ASN A 247 29.39 -8.07 20.51
C ASN A 247 29.61 -9.56 20.22
N ARG A 248 28.62 -10.42 20.47
CA ARG A 248 28.71 -11.84 20.11
C ARG A 248 28.71 -12.05 18.60
N ILE A 249 27.91 -11.26 17.86
CA ILE A 249 27.92 -11.27 16.39
C ILE A 249 29.29 -10.84 15.87
N GLU A 250 29.85 -9.74 16.37
CA GLU A 250 31.20 -9.28 15.99
C GLU A 250 32.26 -10.36 16.22
N GLN A 251 32.26 -10.99 17.40
CA GLN A 251 33.20 -12.06 17.74
C GLN A 251 33.06 -13.28 16.82
N ALA A 252 31.84 -13.65 16.45
CA ALA A 252 31.61 -14.76 15.54
C ALA A 252 32.03 -14.43 14.11
N LEU A 253 31.75 -13.22 13.63
CA LEU A 253 32.23 -12.77 12.31
C LEU A 253 33.77 -12.84 12.24
N VAL A 254 34.47 -12.34 13.27
CA VAL A 254 35.94 -12.44 13.35
C VAL A 254 36.40 -13.90 13.38
N LYS A 255 35.74 -14.75 14.17
CA LYS A 255 36.15 -16.15 14.35
C LYS A 255 35.89 -17.01 13.11
N GLU A 256 34.75 -16.83 12.45
CA GLU A 256 34.26 -17.73 11.40
C GLU A 256 34.59 -17.23 10.01
N LEU A 257 34.55 -15.92 9.78
CA LEU A 257 34.84 -15.30 8.48
C LEU A 257 36.21 -14.61 8.44
N ASN A 258 36.96 -14.63 9.54
CA ASN A 258 38.30 -14.02 9.65
C ASN A 258 38.31 -12.53 9.26
N VAL A 259 37.20 -11.83 9.51
CA VAL A 259 37.08 -10.38 9.25
C VAL A 259 37.76 -9.58 10.35
N GLU A 260 38.05 -8.30 10.07
CA GLU A 260 38.60 -7.37 11.05
C GLU A 260 37.59 -6.24 11.30
N ILE A 261 37.02 -6.19 12.51
CA ILE A 261 36.05 -5.15 12.92
C ILE A 261 36.68 -3.76 12.87
N ARG A 262 35.90 -2.76 12.44
CA ARG A 262 36.31 -1.38 12.21
C ARG A 262 35.42 -0.39 12.95
#